data_AF-A0A075R0E3-F1
#
_entry.id   AF-A0A075R0E3-F1
#
_cell.length_a   1.000
_cell.length_b   1.000
_cell.length_c   1.000
_cell.angle_alpha   90.00
_cell.angle_beta   90.00
_cell.angle_gamma   90.00
#
_symmetry.space_group_name_H-M   'P 1'
#
loop_
_entity.id
_entity.type
_entity.pdbx_description
1 polymer ?
#
loop_
_entity_poly.entity_id
_entity_poly.type
_entity_poly.pdbx_seq_one_letter_code
_entity_poly.pdbx_strand_id
1 'polypeptide(L)'
;MKRLLHVFLCLVTCITMLTPGLASAEESKPNMAPHAKSAILMEADSGTILFEKNAHEKLPPASITKVMTLLLIFEAMERGEVKLTDKVRTSERAASMGGSQIFLQPGEEMTVEDMVKGIAIASGNDAAVAMAEHIGGTEEAFIKKMNERAAQLGLKNTHFINCNGLPSPDHYTTASDIAIMSRELLKHEIITKYTGIYQDYLRKDSASPFWLVNTNRLVRFYDGVDGLKTGYTSEAKFCITATAKRKNMRVIAVVLGEPDTKVRNKEITGMFDYAFNHYQVHPIYKKGDVIQQLSLDKGEETKVNVVTEQPVSLLLKKGENPNAFVKEITLASEAKAPIKKSNVVGHIFIKKNGKEVARIDLYPEKTVERANMWDILKRTTQKVMFTYR
;
A
#
# COMPACT_ATOMS: atom_id res chain seq x y z
N MET A 1 58.12 -50.15 2.92
CA MET A 1 57.92 -48.69 3.05
C MET A 1 57.38 -48.01 1.79
N LYS A 2 57.92 -48.27 0.58
CA LYS A 2 57.44 -47.60 -0.65
C LYS A 2 55.99 -47.91 -1.06
N ARG A 3 55.44 -49.11 -0.78
CA ARG A 3 54.04 -49.48 -1.09
C ARG A 3 52.99 -48.84 -0.18
N LEU A 4 53.32 -48.58 1.09
CA LEU A 4 52.42 -47.88 2.03
C LEU A 4 52.30 -46.39 1.72
N LEU A 5 53.36 -45.78 1.17
CA LEU A 5 53.37 -44.37 0.78
C LEU A 5 52.45 -44.09 -0.42
N HIS A 6 52.32 -45.03 -1.36
CA HIS A 6 51.44 -44.87 -2.53
C HIS A 6 49.96 -45.06 -2.18
N VAL A 7 49.65 -45.94 -1.23
CA VAL A 7 48.27 -46.11 -0.73
C VAL A 7 47.82 -44.88 0.07
N PHE A 8 48.72 -44.28 0.86
CA PHE A 8 48.42 -43.04 1.59
C PHE A 8 48.27 -41.83 0.65
N LEU A 9 49.08 -41.74 -0.41
CA LEU A 9 49.01 -40.65 -1.39
C LEU A 9 47.73 -40.73 -2.25
N CYS A 10 47.27 -41.93 -2.63
CA CYS A 10 46.00 -42.13 -3.33
C CYS A 10 44.76 -41.88 -2.43
N LEU A 11 44.85 -42.16 -1.13
CA LEU A 11 43.75 -41.90 -0.20
C LEU A 11 43.59 -40.39 0.08
N VAL A 12 44.70 -39.64 0.16
CA VAL A 12 44.68 -38.18 0.33
C VAL A 12 44.22 -37.47 -0.94
N THR A 13 44.48 -38.01 -2.14
CA THR A 13 43.97 -37.45 -3.40
C THR A 13 42.51 -37.82 -3.70
N CYS A 14 41.97 -38.92 -3.16
CA CYS A 14 40.55 -39.24 -3.30
C CYS A 14 39.63 -38.47 -2.30
N ILE A 15 40.16 -38.01 -1.17
CA ILE A 15 39.38 -37.24 -0.19
C ILE A 15 39.21 -35.77 -0.60
N THR A 16 40.04 -35.23 -1.50
CA THR A 16 39.90 -33.85 -2.01
C THR A 16 38.94 -33.71 -3.19
N MET A 17 38.33 -34.79 -3.68
CA MET A 17 37.36 -34.77 -4.78
C MET A 17 35.89 -34.89 -4.37
N LEU A 18 35.58 -34.91 -3.07
CA LEU A 18 34.19 -34.80 -2.62
C LEU A 18 33.83 -33.34 -2.29
N THR A 19 32.93 -32.82 -3.14
CA THR A 19 32.15 -31.59 -3.05
C THR A 19 32.86 -30.31 -3.52
N PRO A 20 32.63 -29.86 -4.78
CA PRO A 20 32.42 -28.45 -4.96
C PRO A 20 31.13 -28.13 -4.21
N GLY A 21 31.27 -27.62 -2.98
CA GLY A 21 30.18 -26.91 -2.34
C GLY A 21 29.71 -25.87 -3.36
N LEU A 22 28.49 -26.06 -3.87
CA LEU A 22 27.73 -25.00 -4.51
C LEU A 22 27.53 -23.93 -3.44
N ALA A 23 28.56 -23.11 -3.23
CA ALA A 23 28.39 -21.77 -2.74
C ALA A 23 27.50 -21.10 -3.79
N SER A 24 26.20 -21.17 -3.55
CA SER A 24 25.28 -20.22 -4.14
C SER A 24 25.84 -18.87 -3.74
N ALA A 25 26.54 -18.21 -4.66
CA ALA A 25 26.82 -16.81 -4.53
C ALA A 25 25.44 -16.17 -4.39
N GLU A 26 25.06 -15.83 -3.16
CA GLU A 26 24.00 -14.85 -2.96
C GLU A 26 24.52 -13.63 -3.72
N GLU A 27 23.95 -13.36 -4.89
CA GLU A 27 24.14 -12.09 -5.57
C GLU A 27 23.84 -11.02 -4.53
N SER A 28 24.89 -10.40 -3.98
CA SER A 28 24.77 -9.32 -3.03
C SER A 28 23.92 -8.26 -3.72
N LYS A 29 22.65 -8.14 -3.30
CA LYS A 29 21.74 -7.17 -3.92
C LYS A 29 22.41 -5.81 -3.79
N PRO A 30 22.51 -5.02 -4.87
CA PRO A 30 23.14 -3.71 -4.80
C PRO A 30 22.44 -2.88 -3.71
N ASN A 31 23.22 -2.26 -2.83
CA ASN A 31 22.69 -1.30 -1.87
C ASN A 31 22.23 -0.06 -2.64
N MET A 32 20.94 0.02 -2.93
CA MET A 32 20.35 1.11 -3.72
C MET A 32 20.12 2.39 -2.92
N ALA A 33 20.17 2.29 -1.59
CA ALA A 33 19.97 3.42 -0.69
C ALA A 33 21.10 3.52 0.36
N PRO A 34 22.36 3.73 -0.06
CA PRO A 34 23.51 3.71 0.85
C PRO A 34 23.46 4.82 1.92
N HIS A 35 22.85 5.97 1.64
CA HIS A 35 22.84 7.11 2.57
C HIS A 35 21.59 7.15 3.46
N ALA A 36 20.46 6.57 3.03
CA ALA A 36 19.28 6.46 3.85
C ALA A 36 19.55 5.66 5.14
N LYS A 37 18.99 6.06 6.28
CA LYS A 37 19.01 5.24 7.51
C LYS A 37 18.20 3.95 7.33
N SER A 38 17.04 4.09 6.71
CA SER A 38 16.12 2.99 6.42
C SER A 38 15.51 3.18 5.03
N ALA A 39 15.31 2.08 4.30
CA ALA A 39 14.73 2.09 2.97
C ALA A 39 13.97 0.80 2.64
N ILE A 40 12.97 0.91 1.77
CA ILE A 40 12.26 -0.25 1.20
C ILE A 40 11.75 0.07 -0.21
N LEU A 41 11.80 -0.93 -1.09
CA LEU A 41 11.22 -0.91 -2.44
C LEU A 41 10.23 -2.07 -2.56
N MET A 42 8.97 -1.75 -2.83
CA MET A 42 7.86 -2.68 -2.91
C MET A 42 7.17 -2.58 -4.27
N GLU A 43 6.80 -3.71 -4.86
CA GLU A 43 5.82 -3.74 -5.94
C GLU A 43 4.41 -3.73 -5.33
N ALA A 44 3.55 -2.82 -5.81
CA ALA A 44 2.33 -2.44 -5.09
C ALA A 44 1.22 -3.48 -5.18
N ASP A 45 1.05 -4.21 -6.30
CA ASP A 45 -0.05 -5.15 -6.44
C ASP A 45 0.19 -6.41 -5.61
N SER A 46 1.37 -7.02 -5.77
CA SER A 46 1.76 -8.24 -5.04
C SER A 46 2.21 -7.98 -3.60
N GLY A 47 2.71 -6.77 -3.31
CA GLY A 47 3.37 -6.46 -2.04
C GLY A 47 4.78 -7.04 -1.93
N THR A 48 5.35 -7.56 -3.02
CA THR A 48 6.68 -8.16 -3.03
C THR A 48 7.74 -7.11 -2.73
N ILE A 49 8.61 -7.38 -1.75
CA ILE A 49 9.76 -6.53 -1.42
C ILE A 49 10.91 -6.84 -2.38
N LEU A 50 11.31 -5.83 -3.15
CA LEU A 50 12.43 -5.94 -4.10
C LEU A 50 13.76 -5.64 -3.41
N PHE A 51 13.74 -4.70 -2.48
CA PHE A 51 14.89 -4.26 -1.69
C PHE A 51 14.45 -3.70 -0.33
N GLU A 52 15.27 -3.92 0.68
CA GLU A 52 15.09 -3.36 2.01
C GLU A 52 16.45 -3.11 2.68
N LYS A 53 16.49 -2.06 3.51
CA LYS A 53 17.62 -1.71 4.37
C LYS A 53 17.04 -1.20 5.68
N ASN A 54 17.31 -1.88 6.79
CA ASN A 54 16.79 -1.51 8.12
C ASN A 54 15.28 -1.19 8.10
N ALA A 55 14.49 -1.92 7.29
CA ALA A 55 13.13 -1.49 6.95
C ALA A 55 12.16 -1.50 8.15
N HIS A 56 12.53 -2.15 9.25
CA HIS A 56 11.77 -2.22 10.51
C HIS A 56 12.37 -1.35 11.63
N GLU A 57 13.38 -0.54 11.34
CA GLU A 57 13.94 0.42 12.31
C GLU A 57 12.93 1.55 12.57
N LYS A 58 12.62 1.80 13.85
CA LYS A 58 11.72 2.87 14.28
C LYS A 58 12.40 4.22 14.13
N LEU A 59 11.83 5.09 13.31
CA LEU A 59 12.35 6.42 12.99
C LEU A 59 11.22 7.46 13.04
N PRO A 60 11.53 8.73 13.33
CA PRO A 60 10.54 9.80 13.26
C PRO A 60 10.04 9.99 11.81
N PRO A 61 8.72 9.96 11.56
CA PRO A 61 8.15 10.04 10.21
C PRO A 61 8.23 11.43 9.58
N ALA A 62 8.36 12.50 10.38
CA ALA A 62 8.06 13.85 9.93
C ALA A 62 6.70 13.91 9.19
N SER A 63 6.55 14.79 8.20
CA SER A 63 5.32 14.93 7.40
C SER A 63 4.90 13.69 6.58
N ILE A 64 5.67 12.58 6.58
CA ILE A 64 5.19 11.29 6.05
C ILE A 64 3.97 10.80 6.84
N THR A 65 3.80 11.25 8.10
CA THR A 65 2.59 11.06 8.92
C THR A 65 1.30 11.36 8.16
N LYS A 66 1.32 12.36 7.27
CA LYS A 66 0.14 12.76 6.50
C LYS A 66 -0.33 11.71 5.48
N VAL A 67 0.43 10.65 5.23
CA VAL A 67 -0.05 9.49 4.47
C VAL A 67 -1.22 8.83 5.21
N MET A 68 -1.13 8.65 6.53
CA MET A 68 -2.24 8.12 7.35
C MET A 68 -3.40 9.13 7.40
N THR A 69 -3.09 10.42 7.53
CA THR A 69 -4.12 11.48 7.51
C THR A 69 -4.91 11.48 6.21
N LEU A 70 -4.22 11.43 5.06
CA LEU A 70 -4.87 11.32 3.75
C LEU A 70 -5.65 10.01 3.63
N LEU A 71 -5.10 8.89 4.10
CA LEU A 71 -5.81 7.59 4.09
C LEU A 71 -7.15 7.70 4.80
N LEU A 72 -7.18 8.22 6.04
CA LEU A 72 -8.42 8.37 6.79
C LEU A 72 -9.40 9.36 6.14
N ILE A 73 -8.91 10.43 5.50
CA ILE A 73 -9.75 11.37 4.73
C ILE A 73 -10.43 10.63 3.58
N PHE A 74 -9.68 9.88 2.76
CA PHE A 74 -10.25 9.16 1.63
C PHE A 74 -11.17 8.01 2.05
N GLU A 75 -10.86 7.30 3.13
CA GLU A 75 -11.77 6.30 3.69
C GLU A 75 -13.06 6.91 4.25
N ALA A 76 -12.99 8.09 4.88
CA ALA A 76 -14.18 8.83 5.31
C ALA A 76 -15.05 9.24 4.11
N MET A 77 -14.41 9.65 3.00
CA MET A 77 -15.12 9.95 1.75
C MET A 77 -15.82 8.72 1.17
N GLU A 78 -15.16 7.57 1.14
CA GLU A 78 -15.75 6.31 0.65
C GLU A 78 -16.92 5.83 1.51
N ARG A 79 -16.87 6.07 2.83
CA ARG A 79 -17.99 5.82 3.75
C ARG A 79 -19.12 6.87 3.63
N GLY A 80 -18.93 7.92 2.83
CA GLY A 80 -19.90 9.00 2.66
C GLY A 80 -20.01 9.94 3.87
N GLU A 81 -19.02 9.91 4.78
CA GLU A 81 -18.96 10.78 5.96
C GLU A 81 -18.59 12.23 5.58
N VAL A 82 -17.88 12.41 4.47
CA VAL A 82 -17.41 13.70 3.96
C VAL A 82 -17.33 13.68 2.42
N LYS A 83 -17.55 14.82 1.77
CA LYS A 83 -17.47 15.00 0.31
C LYS A 83 -16.45 16.08 -0.03
N LEU A 84 -15.87 16.01 -1.23
CA LEU A 84 -14.91 17.02 -1.74
C LEU A 84 -15.45 18.46 -1.68
N THR A 85 -16.77 18.63 -1.84
CA THR A 85 -17.46 19.92 -1.84
C THR A 85 -17.78 20.46 -0.45
N ASP A 86 -17.65 19.64 0.59
CA ASP A 86 -18.02 20.05 1.95
C ASP A 86 -17.04 21.13 2.45
N LYS A 87 -17.56 22.02 3.28
CA LYS A 87 -16.78 23.13 3.85
C LYS A 87 -16.18 22.71 5.19
N VAL A 88 -14.88 22.96 5.30
CA VAL A 88 -14.07 22.68 6.48
C VAL A 88 -13.72 24.02 7.11
N ARG A 89 -14.27 24.27 8.30
CA ARG A 89 -14.01 25.48 9.07
C ARG A 89 -12.73 25.32 9.88
N THR A 90 -11.82 26.28 9.72
CA THR A 90 -10.53 26.28 10.41
C THR A 90 -10.70 26.73 11.86
N SER A 91 -10.20 25.93 12.82
CA SER A 91 -10.14 26.31 14.23
C SER A 91 -8.95 27.23 14.54
N GLU A 92 -8.93 27.86 15.72
CA GLU A 92 -7.75 28.58 16.20
C GLU A 92 -6.53 27.67 16.31
N ARG A 93 -6.72 26.42 16.74
CA ARG A 93 -5.65 25.40 16.84
C ARG A 93 -5.05 25.08 15.47
N ALA A 94 -5.91 24.83 14.47
CA ALA A 94 -5.45 24.55 13.11
C ALA A 94 -4.67 25.74 12.54
N ALA A 95 -5.20 26.96 12.71
CA ALA A 95 -4.56 28.20 12.26
C ALA A 95 -3.22 28.49 12.98
N SER A 96 -3.09 28.07 14.26
CA SER A 96 -1.87 28.29 15.05
C SER A 96 -0.74 27.30 14.76
N MET A 97 -0.93 26.37 13.82
CA MET A 97 0.13 25.43 13.45
C MET A 97 1.37 26.16 12.94
N GLY A 98 2.55 25.56 13.12
CA GLY A 98 3.80 26.02 12.53
C GLY A 98 4.26 25.08 11.40
N GLY A 99 5.46 25.31 10.86
CA GLY A 99 6.04 24.46 9.80
C GLY A 99 5.44 24.75 8.42
N SER A 100 5.23 23.71 7.61
CA SER A 100 4.58 23.88 6.29
C SER A 100 3.09 24.18 6.48
N GLN A 101 2.61 25.26 5.87
CA GLN A 101 1.25 25.76 6.04
C GLN A 101 0.69 26.29 4.72
N ILE A 102 -0.64 26.32 4.63
CA ILE A 102 -1.36 27.11 3.61
C ILE A 102 -1.89 28.44 4.19
N PHE A 103 -1.55 28.74 5.44
CA PHE A 103 -1.88 29.97 6.18
C PHE A 103 -3.39 30.19 6.32
N LEU A 104 -4.11 29.15 6.77
CA LEU A 104 -5.51 29.27 7.12
C LEU A 104 -5.72 30.25 8.29
N GLN A 105 -6.77 31.07 8.20
CA GLN A 105 -7.19 31.96 9.29
C GLN A 105 -8.26 31.31 10.18
N PRO A 106 -8.36 31.65 11.47
CA PRO A 106 -9.45 31.19 12.32
C PRO A 106 -10.82 31.53 11.72
N GLY A 107 -11.69 30.54 11.59
CA GLY A 107 -13.01 30.66 10.98
C GLY A 107 -13.04 30.66 9.46
N GLU A 108 -11.90 30.65 8.77
CA GLU A 108 -11.83 30.48 7.31
C GLU A 108 -12.39 29.11 6.91
N GLU A 109 -13.22 29.08 5.87
CA GLU A 109 -13.80 27.86 5.31
C GLU A 109 -13.24 27.56 3.93
N MET A 110 -12.62 26.38 3.78
CA MET A 110 -12.19 25.86 2.48
C MET A 110 -12.91 24.56 2.16
N THR A 111 -12.96 24.18 0.89
CA THR A 111 -13.52 22.88 0.52
C THR A 111 -12.60 21.75 0.98
N VAL A 112 -13.14 20.56 1.21
CA VAL A 112 -12.33 19.35 1.47
C VAL A 112 -11.32 19.11 0.34
N GLU A 113 -11.70 19.37 -0.91
CA GLU A 113 -10.77 19.32 -2.05
C GLU A 113 -9.56 20.26 -1.87
N ASP A 114 -9.80 21.51 -1.49
CA ASP A 114 -8.72 22.48 -1.24
C ASP A 114 -7.85 22.06 -0.05
N MET A 115 -8.45 21.54 1.02
CA MET A 115 -7.71 21.00 2.16
C MET A 115 -6.83 19.82 1.74
N VAL A 116 -7.36 18.88 0.95
CA VAL A 116 -6.60 17.75 0.39
C VAL A 116 -5.45 18.24 -0.50
N LYS A 117 -5.66 19.25 -1.35
CA LYS A 117 -4.59 19.88 -2.14
C LYS A 117 -3.52 20.49 -1.24
N GLY A 118 -3.92 21.22 -0.19
CA GLY A 118 -2.99 21.80 0.79
C GLY A 118 -2.12 20.74 1.48
N ILE A 119 -2.72 19.61 1.89
CA ILE A 119 -2.04 18.49 2.55
C ILE A 119 -1.13 17.74 1.57
N ALA A 120 -1.62 17.42 0.37
CA ALA A 120 -0.92 16.59 -0.61
C ALA A 120 0.23 17.33 -1.30
N ILE A 121 0.03 18.59 -1.68
CA ILE A 121 0.98 19.37 -2.49
C ILE A 121 1.93 20.16 -1.58
N ALA A 122 1.39 21.04 -0.72
CA ALA A 122 2.19 21.92 0.12
C ALA A 122 2.52 21.35 1.50
N SER A 123 2.00 20.17 1.84
CA SER A 123 2.22 19.54 3.15
C SER A 123 1.67 20.36 4.33
N GLY A 124 0.59 21.14 4.12
CA GLY A 124 0.01 22.04 5.11
C GLY A 124 -0.36 21.33 6.42
N ASN A 125 0.22 21.78 7.54
CA ASN A 125 -0.05 21.30 8.89
C ASN A 125 -1.41 21.80 9.39
N ASP A 126 -1.72 23.06 9.10
CA ASP A 126 -2.99 23.71 9.36
C ASP A 126 -4.15 22.97 8.68
N ALA A 127 -4.03 22.67 7.38
CA ALA A 127 -5.01 21.89 6.65
C ALA A 127 -5.19 20.46 7.21
N ALA A 128 -4.08 19.82 7.62
CA ALA A 128 -4.13 18.49 8.22
C ALA A 128 -4.90 18.48 9.56
N VAL A 129 -4.63 19.46 10.43
CA VAL A 129 -5.34 19.60 11.72
C VAL A 129 -6.81 19.96 11.50
N ALA A 130 -7.12 20.89 10.60
CA ALA A 130 -8.50 21.26 10.29
C ALA A 130 -9.32 20.05 9.77
N MET A 131 -8.74 19.23 8.88
CA MET A 131 -9.38 17.99 8.42
C MET A 131 -9.51 16.95 9.52
N ALA A 132 -8.50 16.82 10.38
CA ALA A 132 -8.53 15.91 11.52
C ALA A 132 -9.67 16.27 12.49
N GLU A 133 -9.82 17.56 12.82
CA GLU A 133 -10.93 18.06 13.64
C GLU A 133 -12.28 17.88 12.95
N HIS A 134 -12.37 18.13 11.65
CA HIS A 134 -13.62 17.97 10.90
C HIS A 134 -14.12 16.52 10.87
N ILE A 135 -13.23 15.54 10.69
CA ILE A 135 -13.59 14.11 10.62
C ILE A 135 -13.67 13.47 12.01
N GLY A 136 -12.77 13.87 12.92
CA GLY A 136 -12.64 13.28 14.25
C GLY A 136 -13.47 13.97 15.33
N GLY A 137 -13.99 15.18 15.08
CA GLY A 137 -14.51 16.09 16.09
C GLY A 137 -13.41 16.85 16.84
N THR A 138 -12.29 16.18 17.16
CA THR A 138 -11.05 16.78 17.66
C THR A 138 -9.83 16.11 17.03
N GLU A 139 -8.66 16.75 17.10
CA GLU A 139 -7.40 16.13 16.65
C GLU A 139 -7.10 14.83 17.44
N GLU A 140 -7.35 14.81 18.75
CA GLU A 140 -7.11 13.64 19.62
C GLU A 140 -7.97 12.44 19.20
N ALA A 141 -9.24 12.67 18.89
CA ALA A 141 -10.13 11.64 18.40
C ALA A 141 -9.70 11.13 17.02
N PHE A 142 -9.15 12.00 16.18
CA PHE A 142 -8.57 11.61 14.90
C PHE A 142 -7.27 10.79 15.07
N ILE A 143 -6.38 11.20 15.98
CA ILE A 143 -5.16 10.44 16.31
C ILE A 143 -5.49 9.04 16.81
N LYS A 144 -6.55 8.88 17.62
CA LYS A 144 -7.06 7.56 18.02
C LYS A 144 -7.45 6.71 16.80
N LYS A 145 -8.17 7.29 15.82
CA LYS A 145 -8.49 6.62 14.55
C LYS A 145 -7.22 6.27 13.76
N MET A 146 -6.19 7.11 13.75
CA MET A 146 -4.90 6.84 13.08
C MET A 146 -4.22 5.59 13.66
N ASN A 147 -4.16 5.49 15.00
CA ASN A 147 -3.55 4.34 15.68
C ASN A 147 -4.41 3.08 15.58
N GLU A 148 -5.74 3.19 15.63
CA GLU A 148 -6.66 2.07 15.37
C GLU A 148 -6.47 1.53 13.94
N ARG A 149 -6.37 2.43 12.95
CA ARG A 149 -6.14 2.05 11.56
C ARG A 149 -4.75 1.43 11.36
N ALA A 150 -3.72 1.96 12.03
CA ALA A 150 -2.40 1.36 12.03
C ALA A 150 -2.42 -0.09 12.55
N ALA A 151 -3.15 -0.35 13.64
CA ALA A 151 -3.33 -1.71 14.16
C ALA A 151 -4.09 -2.63 13.18
N GLN A 152 -5.16 -2.13 12.55
CA GLN A 152 -5.93 -2.88 11.54
C GLN A 152 -5.08 -3.25 10.30
N LEU A 153 -4.14 -2.38 9.92
CA LEU A 153 -3.19 -2.61 8.84
C LEU A 153 -1.99 -3.47 9.27
N GLY A 154 -1.90 -3.85 10.55
CA GLY A 154 -0.79 -4.63 11.09
C GLY A 154 0.53 -3.86 11.20
N LEU A 155 0.49 -2.52 11.29
CA LEU A 155 1.68 -1.66 11.42
C LEU A 155 2.25 -1.72 12.84
N LYS A 156 2.97 -2.80 13.15
CA LYS A 156 3.43 -3.13 14.51
C LYS A 156 4.44 -2.13 15.08
N ASN A 157 5.08 -1.32 14.24
CA ASN A 157 6.16 -0.42 14.62
C ASN A 157 5.83 1.03 14.26
N THR A 158 4.55 1.39 14.35
CA THR A 158 4.05 2.74 14.09
C THR A 158 3.19 3.24 15.25
N HIS A 159 3.41 4.48 15.65
CA HIS A 159 2.61 5.18 16.65
C HIS A 159 2.53 6.67 16.31
N PHE A 160 1.30 7.20 16.29
CA PHE A 160 1.01 8.59 15.98
C PHE A 160 0.57 9.34 17.24
N ILE A 161 1.18 10.51 17.46
CA ILE A 161 0.82 11.48 18.52
C ILE A 161 0.17 12.73 17.93
N ASN A 162 0.32 12.97 16.62
CA ASN A 162 -0.34 14.07 15.90
C ASN A 162 -0.66 13.68 14.45
N CYS A 163 -1.47 14.48 13.75
CA CYS A 163 -1.88 14.20 12.38
C CYS A 163 -0.95 14.79 11.29
N ASN A 164 0.04 15.59 11.70
CA ASN A 164 0.84 16.41 10.78
C ASN A 164 2.32 16.01 10.74
N GLY A 165 2.82 15.27 11.73
CA GLY A 165 4.20 14.80 11.82
C GLY A 165 5.19 15.82 12.36
N LEU A 166 4.73 16.82 13.10
CA LEU A 166 5.63 17.65 13.92
C LEU A 166 6.34 16.77 14.96
N PRO A 167 7.62 17.07 15.31
CA PRO A 167 8.37 16.30 16.29
C PRO A 167 7.62 16.18 17.61
N SER A 168 7.49 14.96 18.10
CA SER A 168 6.90 14.65 19.41
C SER A 168 7.55 13.39 19.96
N PRO A 169 7.76 13.30 21.28
CA PRO A 169 8.11 12.03 21.91
C PRO A 169 7.12 10.95 21.50
N ASP A 170 7.61 9.72 21.34
CA ASP A 170 6.79 8.54 21.03
C ASP A 170 6.05 8.57 19.68
N HIS A 171 6.41 9.48 18.77
CA HIS A 171 5.86 9.57 17.42
C HIS A 171 6.82 8.95 16.40
N TYR A 172 6.57 7.70 15.99
CA TYR A 172 7.50 6.92 15.17
C TYR A 172 6.79 6.03 14.13
N THR A 173 7.54 5.58 13.13
CA THR A 173 7.13 4.60 12.11
C THR A 173 8.35 3.83 11.62
N THR A 174 8.16 2.91 10.66
CA THR A 174 9.24 2.26 9.91
C THR A 174 9.06 2.45 8.40
N ALA A 175 10.11 2.18 7.61
CA ALA A 175 9.99 2.23 6.15
C ALA A 175 9.02 1.16 5.63
N SER A 176 9.02 -0.04 6.24
CA SER A 176 8.08 -1.12 5.94
C SER A 176 6.63 -0.72 6.21
N ASP A 177 6.35 -0.14 7.39
CA ASP A 177 4.99 0.29 7.75
C ASP A 177 4.50 1.43 6.84
N ILE A 178 5.38 2.37 6.46
CA ILE A 178 5.05 3.41 5.47
C ILE A 178 4.72 2.79 4.12
N ALA A 179 5.47 1.79 3.66
CA ALA A 179 5.18 1.15 2.37
C ALA A 179 3.81 0.46 2.36
N ILE A 180 3.44 -0.21 3.46
CA ILE A 180 2.11 -0.81 3.65
C ILE A 180 1.02 0.28 3.64
N MET A 181 1.21 1.36 4.40
CA MET A 181 0.27 2.47 4.49
C MET A 181 0.10 3.19 3.15
N SER A 182 1.20 3.43 2.42
CA SER A 182 1.17 4.00 1.07
C SER A 182 0.46 3.07 0.08
N ARG A 183 0.68 1.75 0.16
CA ARG A 183 -0.03 0.77 -0.66
C ARG A 183 -1.53 0.79 -0.38
N GLU A 184 -1.92 0.92 0.88
CA GLU A 184 -3.33 1.06 1.26
C GLU A 184 -3.92 2.36 0.69
N LEU A 185 -3.25 3.50 0.88
CA LEU A 185 -3.68 4.79 0.34
C LEU A 185 -3.86 4.76 -1.19
N LEU A 186 -2.98 4.03 -1.89
CA LEU A 186 -3.05 3.89 -3.35
C LEU A 186 -4.23 3.09 -3.88
N LYS A 187 -4.98 2.38 -3.01
CA LYS A 187 -6.27 1.78 -3.40
C LYS A 187 -7.33 2.84 -3.71
N HIS A 188 -7.19 4.04 -3.15
CA HIS A 188 -8.04 5.19 -3.43
C HIS A 188 -7.50 5.94 -4.67
N GLU A 189 -7.81 5.46 -5.87
CA GLU A 189 -7.19 5.93 -7.14
C GLU A 189 -7.20 7.45 -7.35
N ILE A 190 -8.14 8.16 -6.73
CA ILE A 190 -8.23 9.62 -6.79
C ILE A 190 -7.02 10.32 -6.14
N ILE A 191 -6.30 9.71 -5.19
CA ILE A 191 -5.17 10.34 -4.48
C ILE A 191 -4.07 10.82 -5.43
N THR A 192 -3.76 10.04 -6.47
CA THR A 192 -2.68 10.37 -7.41
C THR A 192 -3.03 11.56 -8.29
N LYS A 193 -4.32 11.90 -8.43
CA LYS A 193 -4.75 13.16 -9.05
C LYS A 193 -4.34 14.39 -8.23
N TYR A 194 -4.07 14.24 -6.94
CA TYR A 194 -3.59 15.32 -6.07
C TYR A 194 -2.07 15.21 -5.85
N THR A 195 -1.56 14.04 -5.46
CA THR A 195 -0.13 13.86 -5.16
C THR A 195 0.76 13.93 -6.39
N GLY A 196 0.21 13.72 -7.59
CA GLY A 196 0.92 13.85 -8.87
C GLY A 196 0.95 15.27 -9.43
N ILE A 197 0.24 16.23 -8.84
CA ILE A 197 0.25 17.62 -9.29
C ILE A 197 1.57 18.27 -8.88
N TYR A 198 2.29 18.87 -9.83
CA TYR A 198 3.52 19.61 -9.53
C TYR A 198 3.25 20.95 -8.84
N GLN A 199 2.26 21.69 -9.32
CA GLN A 199 1.86 22.99 -8.77
C GLN A 199 0.38 23.25 -9.01
N ASP A 200 -0.25 23.96 -8.09
CA ASP A 200 -1.64 24.41 -8.20
C ASP A 200 -1.83 25.72 -7.43
N TYR A 201 -3.05 26.23 -7.35
CA TYR A 201 -3.41 27.39 -6.54
C TYR A 201 -4.59 27.07 -5.64
N LEU A 202 -4.53 27.59 -4.41
CA LEU A 202 -5.69 27.76 -3.54
C LEU A 202 -6.18 29.20 -3.65
N ARG A 203 -7.46 29.42 -3.37
CA ARG A 203 -8.06 30.77 -3.33
C ARG A 203 -7.79 31.58 -4.61
N LYS A 204 -7.74 30.90 -5.76
CA LYS A 204 -7.25 31.45 -7.04
C LYS A 204 -8.01 32.71 -7.48
N ASP A 205 -9.33 32.70 -7.28
CA ASP A 205 -10.22 33.80 -7.67
C ASP A 205 -10.44 34.82 -6.54
N SER A 206 -9.69 34.73 -5.45
CA SER A 206 -9.75 35.67 -4.33
C SER A 206 -8.74 36.81 -4.47
N ALA A 207 -8.81 37.80 -3.59
CA ALA A 207 -7.80 38.85 -3.46
C ALA A 207 -6.44 38.34 -2.95
N SER A 208 -6.33 37.08 -2.52
CA SER A 208 -5.10 36.49 -1.95
C SER A 208 -4.91 35.05 -2.44
N PRO A 209 -4.62 34.86 -3.74
CA PRO A 209 -4.32 33.53 -4.28
C PRO A 209 -3.06 32.98 -3.64
N PHE A 210 -3.07 31.68 -3.32
CA PHE A 210 -1.96 31.01 -2.68
C PHE A 210 -1.40 29.92 -3.58
N TRP A 211 -0.16 30.09 -4.01
CA TRP A 211 0.52 29.16 -4.91
C TRP A 211 1.04 27.95 -4.16
N LEU A 212 0.61 26.76 -4.59
CA LEU A 212 1.09 25.47 -4.08
C LEU A 212 2.17 24.93 -5.01
N VAL A 213 3.27 24.45 -4.42
CA VAL A 213 4.32 23.70 -5.14
C VAL A 213 4.56 22.39 -4.41
N ASN A 214 4.55 21.30 -5.15
CA ASN A 214 4.72 19.97 -4.60
C ASN A 214 6.11 19.81 -3.99
N THR A 215 6.15 19.38 -2.74
CA THR A 215 7.41 19.10 -2.03
C THR A 215 8.14 17.89 -2.63
N ASN A 216 7.41 16.97 -3.27
CA ASN A 216 7.96 15.92 -4.12
C ASN A 216 8.19 16.42 -5.55
N ARG A 217 9.39 16.93 -5.82
CA ARG A 217 9.76 17.40 -7.17
C ARG A 217 9.81 16.27 -8.22
N LEU A 218 9.89 15.00 -7.83
CA LEU A 218 9.99 13.88 -8.77
C LEU A 218 8.76 13.75 -9.68
N VAL A 219 7.59 14.24 -9.25
CA VAL A 219 6.36 14.25 -10.06
C VAL A 219 6.52 15.02 -11.39
N ARG A 220 7.50 15.94 -11.47
CA ARG A 220 7.82 16.68 -12.70
C ARG A 220 9.01 16.10 -13.45
N PHE A 221 9.94 15.44 -12.76
CA PHE A 221 11.27 15.13 -13.30
C PHE A 221 11.55 13.64 -13.50
N TYR A 222 10.63 12.76 -13.10
CA TYR A 222 10.75 11.33 -13.33
C TYR A 222 9.45 10.77 -13.92
N ASP A 223 9.56 10.18 -15.10
CA ASP A 223 8.40 9.61 -15.80
C ASP A 223 7.73 8.48 -15.01
N GLY A 224 6.41 8.61 -14.85
CA GLY A 224 5.57 7.68 -14.11
C GLY A 224 5.38 8.01 -12.63
N VAL A 225 6.11 8.98 -12.04
CA VAL A 225 5.92 9.36 -10.64
C VAL A 225 4.66 10.21 -10.46
N ASP A 226 3.76 9.74 -9.59
CA ASP A 226 2.47 10.38 -9.29
C ASP A 226 2.22 10.53 -7.78
N GLY A 227 3.26 10.41 -6.95
CA GLY A 227 3.15 10.61 -5.51
C GLY A 227 4.38 10.16 -4.71
N LEU A 228 4.31 10.05 -3.37
CA LEU A 228 3.15 10.41 -2.53
C LEU A 228 3.48 11.57 -1.61
N LYS A 229 4.51 11.44 -0.76
CA LYS A 229 4.73 12.39 0.33
C LYS A 229 6.19 12.48 0.73
N THR A 230 6.68 13.70 0.93
CA THR A 230 7.97 13.98 1.59
C THR A 230 7.79 14.38 3.05
N GLY A 231 8.84 14.24 3.84
CA GLY A 231 8.95 14.75 5.20
C GLY A 231 10.35 15.28 5.50
N TYR A 232 10.43 16.32 6.31
CA TYR A 232 11.69 16.83 6.83
C TYR A 232 11.49 17.43 8.23
N THR A 233 12.37 17.04 9.14
CA THR A 233 12.65 17.75 10.40
C THR A 233 14.13 17.63 10.69
N SER A 234 14.67 18.43 11.62
CA SER A 234 16.07 18.33 12.03
C SER A 234 16.44 16.94 12.56
N GLU A 235 15.47 16.26 13.18
CA GLU A 235 15.59 14.91 13.75
C GLU A 235 15.46 13.81 12.68
N ALA A 236 14.40 13.87 11.86
CA ALA A 236 14.10 12.87 10.85
C ALA A 236 14.98 12.95 9.61
N LYS A 237 15.64 14.11 9.39
CA LYS A 237 16.32 14.45 8.13
C LYS A 237 15.35 14.32 6.94
N PHE A 238 15.86 14.00 5.75
CA PHE A 238 15.05 13.99 4.54
C PHE A 238 14.39 12.63 4.33
N CYS A 239 13.06 12.60 4.35
CA CYS A 239 12.25 11.40 4.16
C CYS A 239 11.35 11.54 2.94
N ILE A 240 11.04 10.43 2.28
CA ILE A 240 10.03 10.37 1.20
C ILE A 240 9.46 8.97 1.09
N THR A 241 8.16 8.88 0.85
CA THR A 241 7.52 7.76 0.19
C THR A 241 7.05 8.22 -1.18
N ALA A 242 7.59 7.58 -2.21
CA ALA A 242 7.31 7.89 -3.61
C ALA A 242 6.66 6.68 -4.27
N THR A 243 5.82 6.93 -5.26
CA THR A 243 5.29 5.88 -6.13
C THR A 243 5.49 6.26 -7.59
N ALA A 244 5.72 5.25 -8.41
CA ALA A 244 5.73 5.39 -9.84
C ALA A 244 4.96 4.24 -10.49
N LYS A 245 4.25 4.54 -11.58
CA LYS A 245 3.57 3.55 -12.40
C LYS A 245 4.05 3.64 -13.85
N ARG A 246 4.52 2.52 -14.39
CA ARG A 246 4.82 2.37 -15.82
C ARG A 246 4.12 1.13 -16.33
N LYS A 247 3.30 1.30 -17.38
CA LYS A 247 2.42 0.24 -17.90
C LYS A 247 1.56 -0.35 -16.76
N ASN A 248 1.66 -1.66 -16.52
CA ASN A 248 0.89 -2.38 -15.50
C ASN A 248 1.62 -2.51 -14.16
N MET A 249 2.86 -2.00 -14.03
CA MET A 249 3.64 -2.15 -12.80
C MET A 249 3.64 -0.84 -12.02
N ARG A 250 3.20 -0.89 -10.77
CA ARG A 250 3.34 0.19 -9.80
C ARG A 250 4.33 -0.21 -8.72
N VAL A 251 5.22 0.71 -8.37
CA VAL A 251 6.20 0.53 -7.30
C VAL A 251 6.06 1.62 -6.25
N ILE A 252 6.45 1.28 -5.02
CA ILE A 252 6.51 2.17 -3.87
C ILE A 252 7.94 2.10 -3.35
N ALA A 253 8.61 3.24 -3.31
CA ALA A 253 9.94 3.38 -2.72
C ALA A 253 9.86 4.31 -1.53
N VAL A 254 10.42 3.88 -0.40
CA VAL A 254 10.51 4.69 0.82
C VAL A 254 11.97 4.80 1.21
N VAL A 255 12.42 6.01 1.53
CA VAL A 255 13.70 6.27 2.22
C VAL A 255 13.47 7.20 3.39
N LEU A 256 14.12 6.90 4.51
CA LEU A 256 14.07 7.67 5.75
C LEU A 256 15.48 8.08 6.15
N GLY A 257 15.65 9.32 6.64
CA GLY A 257 16.91 9.74 7.23
C GLY A 257 18.01 10.11 6.23
N GLU A 258 17.66 10.52 5.01
CA GLU A 258 18.63 10.93 3.98
C GLU A 258 19.32 12.25 4.36
N PRO A 259 20.57 12.48 3.92
CA PRO A 259 21.35 13.65 4.31
C PRO A 259 20.83 14.94 3.65
N ASP A 260 20.35 14.85 2.41
CA ASP A 260 19.82 15.99 1.66
C ASP A 260 18.80 15.58 0.58
N THR A 261 18.13 16.57 -0.01
CA THR A 261 17.10 16.37 -1.04
C THR A 261 17.64 15.78 -2.34
N LYS A 262 18.89 16.10 -2.73
CA LYS A 262 19.50 15.62 -3.97
C LYS A 262 19.82 14.14 -3.86
N VAL A 263 20.41 13.71 -2.74
CA VAL A 263 20.68 12.30 -2.44
C VAL A 263 19.38 11.52 -2.35
N ARG A 264 18.42 11.98 -1.53
CA ARG A 264 17.09 11.38 -1.40
C ARG A 264 16.42 11.11 -2.75
N ASN A 265 16.40 12.11 -3.63
CA ASN A 265 15.78 11.97 -4.93
C ASN A 265 16.56 10.98 -5.82
N LYS A 266 17.90 11.01 -5.79
CA LYS A 266 18.75 10.08 -6.55
C LYS A 266 18.53 8.63 -6.13
N GLU A 267 18.50 8.34 -4.84
CA GLU A 267 18.30 6.98 -4.32
C GLU A 267 16.91 6.45 -4.69
N ILE A 268 15.85 7.26 -4.55
CA ILE A 268 14.50 6.89 -5.00
C ILE A 268 14.45 6.62 -6.51
N THR A 269 15.04 7.48 -7.34
CA THR A 269 15.04 7.24 -8.80
C THR A 269 15.82 5.98 -9.17
N GLY A 270 16.93 5.70 -8.48
CA GLY A 270 17.69 4.46 -8.69
C GLY A 270 16.92 3.21 -8.29
N MET A 271 16.15 3.27 -7.19
CA MET A 271 15.25 2.20 -6.77
C MET A 271 14.15 1.95 -7.82
N PHE A 272 13.55 3.01 -8.36
CA PHE A 272 12.57 2.86 -9.45
C PHE A 272 13.18 2.31 -10.73
N ASP A 273 14.35 2.80 -11.13
CA ASP A 273 15.06 2.32 -12.32
C ASP A 273 15.40 0.84 -12.18
N TYR A 274 15.88 0.41 -11.01
CA TYR A 274 16.09 -1.01 -10.73
C TYR A 274 14.80 -1.82 -10.90
N ALA A 275 13.69 -1.39 -10.28
CA ALA A 275 12.43 -2.11 -10.38
C ALA A 275 11.98 -2.25 -11.84
N PHE A 276 11.93 -1.15 -12.58
CA PHE A 276 11.44 -1.14 -13.96
C PHE A 276 12.41 -1.76 -14.96
N ASN A 277 13.71 -1.86 -14.64
CA ASN A 277 14.70 -2.51 -15.50
C ASN A 277 14.72 -4.02 -15.31
N HIS A 278 14.55 -4.50 -14.07
CA HIS A 278 14.69 -5.92 -13.75
C HIS A 278 13.37 -6.69 -13.72
N TYR A 279 12.24 -5.99 -13.55
CA TYR A 279 10.96 -6.65 -13.35
C TYR A 279 9.88 -6.16 -14.32
N GLN A 280 8.85 -6.98 -14.45
CA GLN A 280 7.61 -6.65 -15.15
C GLN A 280 6.45 -7.35 -14.45
N VAL A 281 5.27 -6.75 -14.55
CA VAL A 281 4.04 -7.32 -14.00
C VAL A 281 3.22 -7.93 -15.13
N HIS A 282 2.82 -9.19 -14.96
CA HIS A 282 1.87 -9.89 -15.82
C HIS A 282 0.50 -9.94 -15.14
N PRO A 283 -0.50 -9.17 -15.62
CA PRO A 283 -1.85 -9.20 -15.05
C PRO A 283 -2.49 -10.57 -15.22
N ILE A 284 -3.10 -11.11 -14.16
CA ILE A 284 -3.83 -12.39 -14.18
C ILE A 284 -5.34 -12.14 -14.12
N TYR A 285 -5.78 -11.37 -13.12
CA TYR A 285 -7.19 -11.03 -12.91
C TYR A 285 -7.34 -9.54 -12.65
N LYS A 286 -8.41 -8.93 -13.16
CA LYS A 286 -8.83 -7.58 -12.81
C LYS A 286 -9.69 -7.62 -11.55
N LYS A 287 -9.81 -6.47 -10.89
CA LYS A 287 -10.76 -6.29 -9.78
C LYS A 287 -12.17 -6.65 -10.25
N GLY A 288 -12.85 -7.52 -9.50
CA GLY A 288 -14.21 -7.95 -9.79
C GLY A 288 -14.33 -9.07 -10.84
N ASP A 289 -13.22 -9.60 -11.36
CA ASP A 289 -13.28 -10.76 -12.24
C ASP A 289 -13.90 -11.96 -11.50
N VAL A 290 -14.87 -12.61 -12.13
CA VAL A 290 -15.51 -13.81 -11.58
C VAL A 290 -14.57 -15.00 -11.75
N ILE A 291 -14.14 -15.58 -10.63
CA ILE A 291 -13.23 -16.73 -10.59
C ILE A 291 -14.03 -18.03 -10.70
N GLN A 292 -15.06 -18.18 -9.88
CA GLN A 292 -15.92 -19.37 -9.83
C GLN A 292 -17.25 -19.03 -9.11
N GLN A 293 -18.25 -19.91 -9.20
CA GLN A 293 -19.45 -19.84 -8.37
C GLN A 293 -19.36 -20.76 -7.15
N LEU A 294 -19.72 -20.23 -5.99
CA LEU A 294 -19.84 -20.96 -4.73
C LEU A 294 -21.31 -21.29 -4.46
N SER A 295 -21.60 -22.55 -4.16
CA SER A 295 -22.95 -22.98 -3.75
C SER A 295 -23.23 -22.56 -2.31
N LEU A 296 -24.44 -22.04 -2.08
CA LEU A 296 -24.89 -21.56 -0.78
C LEU A 296 -26.02 -22.41 -0.20
N ASP A 297 -25.81 -22.92 1.00
CA ASP A 297 -26.85 -23.56 1.80
C ASP A 297 -27.70 -22.49 2.49
N LYS A 298 -29.03 -22.65 2.39
CA LYS A 298 -30.05 -21.77 2.99
C LYS A 298 -29.94 -20.27 2.64
N GLY A 299 -29.27 -19.90 1.54
CA GLY A 299 -29.19 -18.52 1.06
C GLY A 299 -30.41 -18.10 0.24
N GLU A 300 -30.77 -16.81 0.26
CA GLU A 300 -31.76 -16.18 -0.64
C GLU A 300 -31.42 -16.42 -2.12
N GLU A 301 -30.14 -16.65 -2.41
CA GLU A 301 -29.61 -17.22 -3.65
C GLU A 301 -28.90 -18.54 -3.36
N THR A 302 -29.01 -19.51 -4.27
CA THR A 302 -28.38 -20.84 -4.12
C THR A 302 -26.92 -20.86 -4.56
N LYS A 303 -26.45 -19.80 -5.23
CA LYS A 303 -25.08 -19.62 -5.68
C LYS A 303 -24.70 -18.16 -5.59
N VAL A 304 -23.42 -17.89 -5.37
CA VAL A 304 -22.84 -16.55 -5.46
C VAL A 304 -21.56 -16.61 -6.28
N ASN A 305 -21.35 -15.60 -7.11
CA ASN A 305 -20.07 -15.45 -7.80
C ASN A 305 -18.98 -15.11 -6.77
N VAL A 306 -17.82 -15.71 -6.95
CA VAL A 306 -16.63 -15.45 -6.16
C VAL A 306 -15.66 -14.64 -7.02
N VAL A 307 -15.19 -13.52 -6.47
CA VAL A 307 -14.39 -12.51 -7.17
C VAL A 307 -13.13 -12.19 -6.38
N THR A 308 -12.19 -11.52 -7.05
CA THR A 308 -11.06 -10.85 -6.39
C THR A 308 -11.44 -9.39 -6.09
N GLU A 309 -11.22 -8.92 -4.86
CA GLU A 309 -11.47 -7.51 -4.50
C GLU A 309 -10.42 -6.54 -5.05
N GLN A 310 -9.27 -7.06 -5.43
CA GLN A 310 -8.11 -6.32 -5.96
C GLN A 310 -7.64 -6.97 -7.27
N PRO A 311 -6.96 -6.21 -8.15
CA PRO A 311 -6.28 -6.82 -9.30
C PRO A 311 -5.23 -7.82 -8.81
N VAL A 312 -5.14 -8.96 -9.50
CA VAL A 312 -4.15 -9.99 -9.23
C VAL A 312 -3.14 -9.97 -10.35
N SER A 313 -1.88 -9.79 -10.00
CA SER A 313 -0.81 -9.69 -10.96
C SER A 313 0.43 -10.45 -10.48
N LEU A 314 1.21 -10.93 -11.44
CA LEU A 314 2.40 -11.71 -11.19
C LEU A 314 3.63 -10.87 -11.46
N LEU A 315 4.47 -10.70 -10.44
CA LEU A 315 5.77 -10.08 -10.60
C LEU A 315 6.76 -11.08 -11.19
N LEU A 316 7.33 -10.74 -12.34
CA LEU A 316 8.30 -11.54 -13.06
C LEU A 316 9.61 -10.78 -13.20
N LYS A 317 10.75 -11.48 -13.09
CA LYS A 317 12.00 -10.91 -13.61
C LYS A 317 11.88 -10.82 -15.14
N LYS A 318 12.42 -9.78 -15.75
CA LYS A 318 12.41 -9.67 -17.23
C LYS A 318 13.15 -10.86 -17.84
N GLY A 319 12.54 -11.45 -18.87
CA GLY A 319 13.02 -12.68 -19.51
C GLY A 319 12.49 -13.97 -18.86
N GLU A 320 11.82 -13.88 -17.71
CA GLU A 320 11.18 -15.04 -17.08
C GLU A 320 9.88 -15.43 -17.79
N ASN A 321 9.67 -16.73 -17.99
CA ASN A 321 8.47 -17.25 -18.63
C ASN A 321 7.29 -17.30 -17.64
N PRO A 322 6.15 -16.63 -17.92
CA PRO A 322 4.95 -16.71 -17.08
C PRO A 322 4.44 -18.14 -16.85
N ASN A 323 4.67 -19.06 -17.78
CA ASN A 323 4.22 -20.45 -17.69
C ASN A 323 4.97 -21.27 -16.61
N ALA A 324 6.04 -20.72 -16.01
CA ALA A 324 6.70 -21.34 -14.86
C ALA A 324 5.86 -21.26 -13.57
N PHE A 325 4.76 -20.52 -13.59
CA PHE A 325 3.88 -20.30 -12.44
C PHE A 325 2.58 -21.07 -12.59
N VAL A 326 2.28 -21.89 -11.59
CA VAL A 326 1.06 -22.70 -11.51
C VAL A 326 0.08 -21.98 -10.59
N LYS A 327 -1.16 -21.83 -11.06
CA LYS A 327 -2.27 -21.26 -10.30
C LYS A 327 -3.12 -22.38 -9.74
N GLU A 328 -3.36 -22.38 -8.44
CA GLU A 328 -4.21 -23.34 -7.75
C GLU A 328 -5.30 -22.58 -6.99
N ILE A 329 -6.56 -22.91 -7.25
CA ILE A 329 -7.71 -22.24 -6.61
C ILE A 329 -8.29 -23.20 -5.59
N THR A 330 -8.40 -22.75 -4.35
CA THR A 330 -9.02 -23.50 -3.27
C THR A 330 -10.25 -22.73 -2.81
N LEU A 331 -11.43 -23.32 -3.00
CA LEU A 331 -12.71 -22.76 -2.57
C LEU A 331 -13.43 -23.78 -1.68
N ALA A 332 -14.21 -23.28 -0.73
CA ALA A 332 -15.15 -24.14 -0.01
C ALA A 332 -16.11 -24.80 -1.02
N SER A 333 -16.46 -26.07 -0.81
CA SER A 333 -17.44 -26.76 -1.67
C SER A 333 -18.85 -26.20 -1.49
N GLU A 334 -19.17 -25.74 -0.29
CA GLU A 334 -20.44 -25.14 0.09
C GLU A 334 -20.22 -24.15 1.25
N ALA A 335 -20.98 -23.06 1.28
CA ALA A 335 -21.00 -22.12 2.39
C ALA A 335 -22.43 -21.88 2.90
N LYS A 336 -22.59 -21.66 4.21
CA LYS A 336 -23.90 -21.41 4.84
C LYS A 336 -24.20 -19.91 4.89
N ALA A 337 -25.42 -19.54 4.52
CA ALA A 337 -25.89 -18.16 4.67
C ALA A 337 -26.14 -17.77 6.14
N PRO A 338 -25.97 -16.49 6.53
CA PRO A 338 -25.61 -15.37 5.66
C PRO A 338 -24.11 -15.33 5.37
N ILE A 339 -23.77 -14.91 4.15
CA ILE A 339 -22.39 -14.67 3.75
C ILE A 339 -22.25 -13.21 3.35
N LYS A 340 -21.37 -12.49 4.04
CA LYS A 340 -21.10 -11.08 3.76
C LYS A 340 -20.07 -10.97 2.65
N LYS A 341 -20.14 -9.88 1.89
CA LYS A 341 -19.11 -9.53 0.89
C LYS A 341 -17.68 -9.57 1.45
N SER A 342 -17.50 -9.24 2.72
CA SER A 342 -16.18 -9.24 3.40
C SER A 342 -15.72 -10.62 3.88
N ASN A 343 -16.49 -11.69 3.70
CA ASN A 343 -16.08 -13.03 4.13
C ASN A 343 -15.13 -13.65 3.10
N VAL A 344 -13.98 -14.13 3.57
CA VAL A 344 -13.07 -14.90 2.72
C VAL A 344 -13.66 -16.29 2.49
N VAL A 345 -13.83 -16.69 1.23
CA VAL A 345 -14.46 -17.96 0.83
C VAL A 345 -13.51 -18.93 0.15
N GLY A 346 -12.29 -18.49 -0.13
CA GLY A 346 -11.26 -19.29 -0.75
C GLY A 346 -10.01 -18.47 -1.01
N HIS A 347 -9.06 -19.12 -1.68
CA HIS A 347 -7.78 -18.53 -2.00
C HIS A 347 -7.31 -18.95 -3.40
N ILE A 348 -6.60 -18.06 -4.08
CA ILE A 348 -5.75 -18.38 -5.22
C ILE A 348 -4.31 -18.49 -4.70
N PHE A 349 -3.70 -19.64 -4.88
CA PHE A 349 -2.28 -19.88 -4.66
C PHE A 349 -1.53 -19.79 -5.98
N ILE A 350 -0.49 -18.97 -6.01
CA ILE A 350 0.46 -18.95 -7.11
C ILE A 350 1.71 -19.69 -6.64
N LYS A 351 2.08 -20.74 -7.36
CA LYS A 351 3.24 -21.59 -7.06
C LYS A 351 4.28 -21.51 -8.16
N LYS A 352 5.55 -21.43 -7.80
CA LYS A 352 6.70 -21.54 -8.70
C LYS A 352 7.59 -22.66 -8.21
N ASN A 353 7.92 -23.63 -9.07
CA ASN A 353 8.72 -24.82 -8.70
C ASN A 353 8.17 -25.54 -7.45
N GLY A 354 6.85 -25.63 -7.33
CA GLY A 354 6.16 -26.24 -6.17
C GLY A 354 6.12 -25.39 -4.90
N LYS A 355 6.80 -24.24 -4.84
CA LYS A 355 6.76 -23.31 -3.70
C LYS A 355 5.72 -22.23 -3.93
N GLU A 356 4.92 -21.96 -2.90
CA GLU A 356 4.00 -20.82 -2.88
C GLU A 356 4.79 -19.51 -2.94
N VAL A 357 4.43 -18.65 -3.91
CA VAL A 357 5.02 -17.32 -4.10
C VAL A 357 4.01 -16.21 -3.80
N ALA A 358 2.71 -16.49 -3.90
CA ALA A 358 1.66 -15.55 -3.53
C ALA A 358 0.37 -16.30 -3.16
N ARG A 359 -0.40 -15.69 -2.26
CA ARG A 359 -1.75 -16.10 -1.89
C ARG A 359 -2.68 -14.90 -1.98
N ILE A 360 -3.80 -15.08 -2.66
CA ILE A 360 -4.82 -14.06 -2.85
C ILE A 360 -6.14 -14.56 -2.27
N ASP A 361 -6.76 -13.76 -1.41
CA ASP A 361 -8.07 -14.08 -0.83
C ASP A 361 -9.21 -13.80 -1.82
N LEU A 362 -10.20 -14.69 -1.80
CA LEU A 362 -11.38 -14.63 -2.64
C LEU A 362 -12.62 -14.30 -1.82
N TYR A 363 -13.51 -13.49 -2.40
CA TYR A 363 -14.66 -12.91 -1.72
C TYR A 363 -15.95 -13.09 -2.54
N PRO A 364 -17.13 -13.18 -1.90
CA PRO A 364 -18.41 -13.13 -2.59
C PRO A 364 -18.58 -11.78 -3.32
N GLU A 365 -19.18 -11.80 -4.51
CA GLU A 365 -19.52 -10.58 -5.26
C GLU A 365 -20.44 -9.64 -4.46
N LYS A 366 -21.35 -10.23 -3.67
CA LYS A 366 -22.34 -9.55 -2.84
C LYS A 366 -22.63 -10.33 -1.56
N THR A 367 -23.19 -9.62 -0.58
CA THR A 367 -23.77 -10.26 0.61
C THR A 367 -25.01 -11.06 0.20
N VAL A 368 -25.10 -12.31 0.64
CA VAL A 368 -26.29 -13.16 0.47
C VAL A 368 -26.84 -13.51 1.84
N GLU A 369 -28.06 -13.06 2.11
CA GLU A 369 -28.78 -13.32 3.36
C GLU A 369 -29.43 -14.71 3.36
N ARG A 370 -30.01 -15.09 4.49
CA ARG A 370 -30.75 -16.36 4.60
C ARG A 370 -32.07 -16.31 3.86
N ALA A 371 -32.37 -17.37 3.12
CA ALA A 371 -33.66 -17.57 2.48
C ALA A 371 -34.80 -17.46 3.50
N ASN A 372 -35.84 -16.70 3.14
CA ASN A 372 -37.06 -16.68 3.92
C ASN A 372 -37.94 -17.90 3.57
N MET A 373 -39.04 -18.09 4.32
CA MET A 373 -39.94 -19.23 4.09
C MET A 373 -40.55 -19.25 2.68
N TRP A 374 -40.78 -18.09 2.07
CA TRP A 374 -41.30 -17.99 0.71
C TRP A 374 -40.28 -18.44 -0.34
N ASP A 375 -39.02 -18.09 -0.16
CA ASP A 375 -37.92 -18.53 -1.04
C ASP A 375 -37.77 -20.05 -1.01
N ILE A 376 -37.85 -20.64 0.19
CA ILE A 376 -37.78 -22.10 0.39
C ILE A 376 -39.00 -22.78 -0.23
N LEU A 377 -40.20 -22.25 -0.02
CA LEU A 377 -41.44 -22.80 -0.58
C LEU A 377 -41.44 -22.74 -2.11
N LYS A 378 -41.05 -21.60 -2.69
CA LYS A 378 -40.95 -21.40 -4.14
C LYS A 378 -39.97 -22.39 -4.78
N ARG A 379 -38.78 -22.56 -4.19
CA ARG A 379 -37.76 -23.50 -4.69
C ARG A 379 -38.21 -24.95 -4.59
N THR A 380 -38.84 -25.33 -3.48
CA THR A 380 -39.37 -26.69 -3.30
C THR A 380 -40.47 -26.99 -4.31
N THR A 381 -41.40 -26.06 -4.51
CA THR A 381 -42.49 -26.19 -5.48
C THR A 381 -41.95 -26.29 -6.91
N GLN A 382 -40.97 -25.46 -7.28
CA GLN A 382 -40.30 -25.54 -8.58
C GLN A 382 -39.59 -26.88 -8.79
N LYS A 383 -38.81 -27.36 -7.80
CA LYS A 383 -38.17 -28.68 -7.91
C LYS A 383 -39.21 -29.78 -8.11
N VAL A 384 -40.28 -29.79 -7.31
CA VAL A 384 -41.32 -30.82 -7.44
C VAL A 384 -42.02 -30.75 -8.79
N MET A 385 -42.36 -29.56 -9.30
CA MET A 385 -43.05 -29.43 -10.60
C MET A 385 -42.17 -29.72 -11.82
N PHE A 386 -40.86 -29.50 -11.75
CA PHE A 386 -39.93 -29.70 -12.87
C PHE A 386 -39.11 -30.99 -12.81
N THR A 387 -39.16 -31.75 -11.71
CA THR A 387 -38.48 -33.07 -11.58
C THR A 387 -39.37 -34.23 -12.08
N TYR A 388 -40.63 -33.97 -12.41
CA TYR A 388 -41.59 -34.94 -12.97
C TYR A 388 -41.82 -34.79 -14.49
N ARG A 389 -40.86 -34.19 -15.20
CA ARG A 389 -40.70 -34.24 -16.66
C ARG A 389 -39.32 -34.78 -16.97
#